data_AF-A0A292YRI0-F1
#
_entry.id   AF-A0A292YRI0-F1
#
_cell.length_a   1.000
_cell.length_b   1.000
_cell.length_c   1.000
_cell.angle_alpha   90.00
_cell.angle_beta   90.00
_cell.angle_gamma   90.00
#
_symmetry.space_group_name_H-M   'P 1'
#
loop_
_entity.id
_entity.type
_entity.pdbx_description
1 polymer ?
#
loop_
_entity_poly.entity_id
_entity_poly.type
_entity_poly.pdbx_seq_one_letter_code
_entity_poly.pdbx_strand_id
1 'polypeptide(L)'
;MPPLDRPAQHDRPRRPSPHPDSRTARRLRIADDLLDRLEALVDRHRDPTAHEPGLYTALYAELVTAEVAHELAMARSALRRTPHVPPTRHRAPVTDHA
;
A
#
# COMPACT_ATOMS: atom_id res chain seq x y z
N MET A 1 -10.03 -51.66 -25.96
CA MET A 1 -10.72 -50.77 -24.99
C MET A 1 -10.65 -51.49 -23.65
N PRO A 2 -10.11 -50.92 -22.55
CA PRO A 2 -10.12 -49.51 -22.15
C PRO A 2 -8.73 -49.02 -21.62
N PRO A 3 -8.61 -47.92 -20.85
CA PRO A 3 -8.71 -46.55 -21.33
C PRO A 3 -7.45 -45.71 -21.06
N LEU A 4 -7.28 -44.72 -21.94
CA LEU A 4 -6.63 -43.41 -21.80
C LEU A 4 -5.97 -43.11 -20.42
N ASP A 5 -4.64 -43.01 -20.46
CA ASP A 5 -3.83 -42.28 -19.48
C ASP A 5 -4.42 -40.88 -19.24
N ARG A 6 -4.98 -40.67 -18.05
CA ARG A 6 -5.26 -39.32 -17.54
C ARG A 6 -3.91 -38.69 -17.20
N PRO A 7 -3.51 -37.57 -17.82
CA PRO A 7 -2.44 -36.79 -17.24
C PRO A 7 -2.95 -36.26 -15.90
N ALA A 8 -2.20 -36.58 -14.84
CA ALA A 8 -2.36 -36.04 -13.51
C ALA A 8 -2.60 -34.52 -13.63
N GLN A 9 -3.86 -34.14 -13.36
CA GLN A 9 -4.24 -32.73 -13.24
C GLN A 9 -3.26 -32.14 -12.25
N HIS A 10 -2.41 -31.26 -12.75
CA HIS A 10 -1.47 -30.53 -11.94
C HIS A 10 -2.26 -29.86 -10.83
N ASP A 11 -2.13 -30.42 -9.65
CA ASP A 11 -2.51 -29.83 -8.38
C ASP A 11 -1.59 -28.62 -8.18
N ARG A 12 -1.85 -27.56 -8.98
CA ARG A 12 -1.18 -26.29 -8.81
C ARG A 12 -1.59 -25.83 -7.42
N PRO A 13 -0.65 -25.66 -6.48
CA PRO A 13 -0.98 -25.16 -5.16
C PRO A 13 -1.73 -23.86 -5.35
N ARG A 14 -3.03 -23.86 -5.02
CA ARG A 14 -3.86 -22.66 -4.98
C ARG A 14 -3.13 -21.70 -4.05
N ARG A 15 -2.46 -20.70 -4.61
CA ARG A 15 -1.88 -19.61 -3.81
C ARG A 15 -3.03 -19.08 -2.96
N PRO A 16 -2.93 -19.11 -1.62
CA PRO A 16 -4.01 -18.62 -0.79
C PRO A 16 -4.26 -17.17 -1.18
N SER A 17 -5.47 -16.88 -1.66
CA SER A 17 -5.91 -15.51 -1.91
C SER A 17 -5.75 -14.74 -0.60
N PRO A 18 -5.00 -13.62 -0.57
CA PRO A 18 -4.83 -12.86 0.67
C PRO A 18 -6.20 -12.52 1.26
N HIS A 19 -6.37 -12.71 2.57
CA HIS A 19 -7.61 -12.37 3.27
C HIS A 19 -7.84 -10.85 3.16
N PRO A 20 -9.06 -10.34 2.95
CA PRO A 20 -9.36 -8.90 2.97
C PRO A 20 -8.72 -8.17 4.16
N ASP A 21 -8.75 -8.77 5.36
CA ASP A 21 -8.17 -8.17 6.59
C ASP A 21 -6.65 -7.98 6.50
N SER A 22 -5.95 -8.93 5.86
CA SER A 22 -4.49 -8.82 5.63
C SER A 22 -4.14 -7.66 4.69
N ARG A 23 -5.02 -7.33 3.74
CA ARG A 23 -4.83 -6.19 2.84
C ARG A 23 -5.14 -4.88 3.55
N THR A 24 -6.21 -4.83 4.35
CA THR A 24 -6.55 -3.66 5.16
C THR A 24 -5.42 -3.35 6.15
N ALA A 25 -4.94 -4.35 6.89
CA ALA A 25 -3.80 -4.20 7.81
C ALA A 25 -2.51 -3.78 7.07
N ARG A 26 -2.29 -4.25 5.84
CA ARG A 26 -1.14 -3.80 5.03
C ARG A 26 -1.26 -2.35 4.59
N ARG A 27 -2.46 -1.90 4.24
CA ARG A 27 -2.71 -0.50 3.85
C ARG A 27 -2.54 0.46 5.02
N LEU A 28 -3.00 0.07 6.22
CA LEU A 28 -2.77 0.83 7.45
C LEU A 28 -1.28 0.98 7.73
N ARG A 29 -0.52 -0.12 7.70
CA ARG A 29 0.95 -0.05 7.86
C ARG A 29 1.63 0.87 6.86
N ILE A 30 1.20 0.88 5.59
CA ILE A 30 1.76 1.81 4.59
C ILE A 30 1.47 3.28 4.96
N ALA A 31 0.31 3.56 5.57
CA ALA A 31 -0.03 4.89 6.03
C ALA A 31 0.79 5.29 7.26
N ASP A 32 0.93 4.38 8.22
CA ASP A 32 1.75 4.59 9.43
C ASP A 32 3.22 4.84 9.03
N ASP A 33 3.79 3.98 8.18
CA ASP A 33 5.15 4.13 7.66
C ASP A 33 5.37 5.49 6.95
N LEU A 34 4.35 6.02 6.27
CA LEU A 34 4.42 7.33 5.63
C LEU A 34 4.43 8.46 6.67
N LEU A 35 3.59 8.36 7.70
CA LEU A 35 3.53 9.38 8.75
C LEU A 35 4.85 9.45 9.53
N ASP A 36 5.42 8.31 9.92
CA ASP A 36 6.70 8.24 10.62
C ASP A 36 7.83 8.91 9.83
N ARG A 37 7.87 8.70 8.51
CA ARG A 37 8.87 9.32 7.63
C ARG A 37 8.68 10.82 7.47
N LEU A 38 7.43 11.28 7.39
CA LEU A 38 7.12 12.71 7.32
C LEU A 38 7.48 13.41 8.63
N GLU A 39 7.25 12.78 9.78
CA GLU A 39 7.67 13.29 11.08
C GLU A 39 9.20 13.41 11.16
N ALA A 40 9.93 12.36 10.78
CA ALA A 40 11.40 12.40 10.73
C ALA A 40 11.96 13.46 9.77
N LEU A 41 11.27 13.72 8.65
CA LEU A 41 11.60 14.78 7.71
C LEU A 41 11.38 16.15 8.36
N VAL A 42 10.23 16.37 8.98
CA VAL A 42 9.93 17.62 9.70
C VAL A 42 10.96 17.88 10.80
N ASP A 43 11.31 16.88 11.60
CA ASP A 43 12.30 17.03 12.67
C ASP A 43 13.69 17.41 12.14
N ARG A 44 14.09 16.82 11.01
CA ARG A 44 15.35 17.18 10.32
C ARG A 44 15.34 18.62 9.81
N HIS A 45 14.21 19.07 9.27
CA HIS A 45 14.10 20.40 8.68
C HIS A 45 13.73 21.50 9.68
N ARG A 46 13.28 21.12 10.87
CA ARG A 46 12.93 22.03 11.96
C ARG A 46 14.15 22.67 12.61
N ASP A 47 15.37 22.18 12.36
CA ASP A 47 16.59 22.75 12.96
C ASP A 47 16.72 24.26 12.65
N PRO A 48 16.50 25.13 13.64
CA PRO A 48 16.49 26.57 13.43
C PRO A 48 17.90 27.14 13.22
N THR A 49 18.95 26.35 13.45
CA THR A 49 20.35 26.80 13.30
C THR A 49 20.92 26.62 11.89
N ALA A 50 20.22 25.87 11.02
CA ALA A 50 20.68 25.55 9.67
C ALA A 50 20.40 26.63 8.61
N HIS A 51 19.76 27.75 8.98
CA HIS A 51 19.21 28.73 8.03
C HIS A 51 19.99 30.06 8.02
N GLU A 52 20.97 30.18 7.12
CA GLU A 52 21.53 31.49 6.71
C GLU A 52 20.46 32.27 5.89
N PRO A 53 20.02 33.45 6.33
CA PRO A 53 18.95 34.18 5.65
C PRO A 53 19.43 34.79 4.32
N GLY A 54 18.76 34.47 3.21
CA GLY A 54 18.75 35.36 2.02
C GLY A 54 18.87 34.70 0.65
N LEU A 55 19.39 33.47 0.53
CA LEU A 55 19.51 32.78 -0.77
C LEU A 55 19.09 31.31 -0.74
N TYR A 56 19.33 30.63 0.38
CA TYR A 56 19.10 29.17 0.48
C TYR A 56 17.67 28.80 0.82
N THR A 57 16.82 29.73 1.27
CA THR A 57 15.45 29.43 1.74
C THR A 57 14.55 28.88 0.63
N ALA A 58 14.62 29.41 -0.59
CA ALA A 58 13.81 28.93 -1.72
C ALA A 58 14.27 27.56 -2.19
N LEU A 59 15.58 27.38 -2.39
CA LEU A 59 16.17 26.08 -2.76
C LEU A 59 15.93 25.01 -1.70
N TYR A 60 15.96 25.39 -0.43
CA TYR A 60 15.66 24.50 0.69
C TYR A 60 14.19 24.09 0.71
N ALA A 61 13.26 25.03 0.47
CA ALA A 61 11.84 24.71 0.33
C ALA A 61 11.58 23.77 -0.86
N GLU A 62 12.28 23.95 -1.98
CA GLU A 62 12.22 23.03 -3.12
C GLU A 62 12.74 21.63 -2.77
N LEU A 63 13.85 21.54 -2.04
CA LEU A 63 14.39 20.26 -1.56
C LEU A 63 13.38 19.52 -0.67
N VAL A 64 12.84 20.21 0.34
CA VAL A 64 11.80 19.68 1.23
C VAL A 64 10.59 19.19 0.42
N THR A 65 10.17 19.99 -0.57
CA THR A 65 9.04 19.62 -1.44
C THR A 65 9.34 18.38 -2.26
N ALA A 66 10.55 18.25 -2.80
CA ALA A 66 10.98 17.09 -3.58
C ALA A 66 11.03 15.82 -2.71
N GLU A 67 11.51 15.91 -1.48
CA GLU A 67 11.56 14.78 -0.55
C GLU A 67 10.14 14.33 -0.13
N VAL A 68 9.25 15.27 0.20
CA VAL A 68 7.83 14.95 0.49
C VAL A 68 7.16 14.31 -0.73
N ALA A 69 7.42 14.83 -1.94
CA ALA A 69 6.89 14.25 -3.17
C ALA A 69 7.40 12.81 -3.40
N HIS A 70 8.67 12.55 -3.08
CA HIS A 70 9.27 11.23 -3.17
C HIS A 70 8.60 10.23 -2.22
N GLU A 71 8.45 10.57 -0.93
CA GLU A 71 7.80 9.70 0.05
C GLU A 71 6.34 9.41 -0.32
N LEU A 72 5.61 10.43 -0.81
CA LEU A 72 4.25 10.25 -1.34
C LEU A 72 4.21 9.33 -2.56
N ALA A 73 5.17 9.43 -3.47
CA ALA A 73 5.25 8.56 -4.64
C ALA A 73 5.50 7.11 -4.23
N MET A 74 6.40 6.88 -3.25
CA MET A 74 6.69 5.56 -2.69
C MET A 74 5.47 4.94 -2.02
N ALA A 75 4.77 5.69 -1.17
CA ALA A 75 3.54 5.24 -0.52
C ALA A 75 2.44 4.91 -1.54
N ARG A 76 2.23 5.77 -2.56
CA ARG A 76 1.27 5.51 -3.64
C ARG A 76 1.63 4.25 -4.43
N SER A 77 2.91 4.04 -4.73
CA SER A 77 3.40 2.83 -5.41
C SER A 77 3.11 1.57 -4.58
N ALA A 78 3.35 1.63 -3.26
CA ALA A 78 3.03 0.53 -2.36
C ALA A 78 1.52 0.24 -2.25
N LEU A 79 0.69 1.28 -2.19
CA LEU A 79 -0.77 1.16 -2.18
C LEU A 79 -1.31 0.58 -3.48
N ARG A 80 -0.77 0.97 -4.65
CA ARG A 80 -1.15 0.40 -5.95
C ARG A 80 -0.89 -1.10 -6.04
N ARG A 81 0.16 -1.58 -5.36
CA ARG A 81 0.45 -3.03 -5.23
C ARG A 81 -0.46 -3.76 -4.23
N THR A 82 -1.30 -3.03 -3.48
CA THR A 82 -2.24 -3.59 -2.49
C THR A 82 -3.68 -3.25 -2.88
N PRO A 83 -4.24 -3.94 -3.89
CA PRO A 83 -5.56 -3.63 -4.43
C PRO A 83 -6.63 -3.66 -3.35
N HIS A 84 -7.49 -2.64 -3.35
CA HIS A 84 -8.65 -2.54 -2.48
C HIS A 84 -9.65 -3.63 -2.90
N VAL A 85 -9.83 -4.66 -2.09
CA VAL A 85 -10.92 -5.62 -2.30
C VAL A 85 -12.14 -5.01 -1.63
N PRO A 86 -13.14 -4.51 -2.39
CA PRO A 86 -14.39 -4.10 -1.78
C PRO A 86 -14.97 -5.30 -1.04
N PRO A 87 -15.61 -5.11 0.12
CA PRO A 87 -16.28 -6.20 0.81
C PRO A 87 -17.23 -6.86 -0.19
N THR A 88 -17.00 -8.14 -0.47
CA THR A 88 -17.90 -8.95 -1.28
C THR A 88 -19.27 -8.84 -0.63
N ARG A 89 -20.22 -8.18 -1.29
CA ARG A 89 -21.63 -8.19 -0.87
C ARG A 89 -22.03 -9.66 -0.82
N HIS A 90 -22.11 -10.22 0.38
CA HIS A 90 -22.59 -11.56 0.58
C HIS A 90 -24.02 -11.57 0.05
N ARG A 91 -24.25 -12.24 -1.08
CA ARG A 91 -25.57 -12.44 -1.65
C ARG A 91 -26.38 -13.15 -0.56
N ALA A 92 -27.38 -12.46 -0.01
CA ALA A 92 -28.29 -13.06 0.95
C ALA A 92 -28.94 -14.31 0.33
N PRO A 93 -29.07 -15.43 1.07
CA PRO A 93 -29.79 -16.58 0.59
C PRO A 93 -31.25 -16.17 0.36
N VAL A 94 -31.74 -16.40 -0.86
CA VAL A 94 -33.15 -16.26 -1.18
C VAL A 94 -33.87 -17.35 -0.38
N THR A 95 -34.47 -16.97 0.75
CA THR A 95 -35.42 -17.83 1.45
C THR A 95 -36.69 -17.86 0.63
N ASP A 96 -36.80 -18.90 -0.19
CA ASP A 96 -38.03 -19.28 -0.86
C ASP A 96 -38.95 -19.88 0.22
N HIS A 97 -39.96 -19.12 0.63
CA HIS A 97 -41.04 -19.62 1.47
C HIS A 97 -42.19 -20.03 0.55
N ALA A 98 -42.37 -21.36 0.47
CA ALA A 98 -43.52 -22.03 -0.11
C ALA A 98 -44.81 -21.77 0.69
#